data_AF-A0A357WT14-F1
#
_entry.id   AF-A0A357WT14-F1
#
_cell.length_a   1.000
_cell.length_b   1.000
_cell.length_c   1.000
_cell.angle_alpha   90.00
_cell.angle_beta   90.00
_cell.angle_gamma   90.00
#
_symmetry.space_group_name_H-M   'P 1'
#
loop_
_entity.id
_entity.type
_entity.pdbx_description
1 polymer ?
#
loop_
_entity_poly.entity_id
_entity_poly.type
_entity_poly.pdbx_seq_one_letter_code
_entity_poly.pdbx_strand_id
1 'polypeptide(L)'
;MRALSTLSKIIFWAALIVYLFFQTMALIGITSSNADLVKAGQADKAYNVIPLAIASVMMLAAPILFAIFKRRRYIGIIMGIVAAAVMLMVALDLGRAFPVHIASSGDNTGLSTAKLIWRHIGIAIVPLFMAVAWLAERAADKAAELANKDKHGFDLSGDPLFKDLEGGIGEPQEARRLKRSLRKRMEKYNS
;
A
#
# COMPACT_ATOMS: atom_id res chain seq x y z
N MET A 1 14.10 2.04 6.89
CA MET A 1 12.74 1.73 7.38
C MET A 1 11.69 2.72 6.88
N ARG A 2 11.79 4.03 7.15
CA ARG A 2 10.79 5.01 6.66
C ARG A 2 10.71 5.11 5.13
N ALA A 3 11.86 5.10 4.43
CA ALA A 3 11.90 5.07 2.97
C ALA A 3 11.24 3.80 2.38
N LEU A 4 11.42 2.65 3.04
CA LEU A 4 10.80 1.39 2.62
C LEU A 4 9.27 1.46 2.74
N SER A 5 8.73 2.02 3.82
CA SER A 5 7.29 2.25 3.93
C SER A 5 6.76 3.19 2.84
N THR A 6 7.43 4.32 2.59
CA THR A 6 7.03 5.26 1.53
C THR A 6 7.04 4.60 0.16
N LEU A 7 8.10 3.83 -0.14
CA LEU A 7 8.22 3.11 -1.39
C LEU A 7 7.11 2.06 -1.53
N SER A 8 6.85 1.25 -0.49
CA SER A 8 5.76 0.27 -0.49
C SER A 8 4.38 0.94 -0.65
N LYS A 9 4.18 2.15 -0.11
CA LYS A 9 2.96 2.93 -0.34
C LYS A 9 2.78 3.32 -1.80
N ILE A 10 3.84 3.86 -2.41
CA ILE A 10 3.83 4.25 -3.82
C ILE A 10 3.54 3.02 -4.69
N ILE A 11 4.21 1.89 -4.41
CA ILE A 11 4.04 0.65 -5.16
C ILE A 11 2.61 0.12 -5.04
N PHE A 12 2.00 0.07 -3.86
CA PHE A 12 0.62 -0.44 -3.77
C PHE A 12 -0.39 0.49 -4.47
N TRP A 13 -0.19 1.81 -4.43
CA TRP A 13 -1.06 2.74 -5.17
C TRP A 13 -0.90 2.58 -6.68
N ALA A 14 0.34 2.42 -7.17
CA ALA A 14 0.60 2.12 -8.58
C ALA A 14 -0.03 0.78 -9.00
N ALA A 15 0.13 -0.26 -8.17
CA ALA A 15 -0.48 -1.56 -8.41
C ALA A 15 -2.02 -1.49 -8.41
N LEU A 16 -2.62 -0.66 -7.56
CA LEU A 16 -4.08 -0.43 -7.56
C LEU A 16 -4.55 0.18 -8.89
N ILE A 17 -3.82 1.15 -9.45
CA ILE A 17 -4.16 1.76 -10.74
C ILE A 17 -4.10 0.71 -11.85
N VAL A 18 -3.02 -0.07 -11.89
CA VAL A 18 -2.85 -1.15 -12.87
C VAL A 18 -3.96 -2.20 -12.73
N TYR A 19 -4.32 -2.54 -11.49
CA TYR A 19 -5.43 -3.44 -11.21
C TYR A 19 -6.75 -2.89 -11.76
N LEU A 20 -7.10 -1.63 -11.47
CA LEU A 20 -8.33 -1.01 -11.95
C LEU A 20 -8.41 -1.04 -13.47
N PHE A 21 -7.29 -0.80 -14.16
CA PHE A 21 -7.22 -0.91 -15.62
C PHE A 21 -7.50 -2.32 -16.13
N PHE A 22 -6.91 -3.35 -15.52
CA PHE A 22 -7.21 -4.73 -15.92
C PHE A 22 -8.63 -5.14 -15.59
N GLN A 23 -9.16 -4.63 -14.48
CA GLN A 23 -10.51 -4.90 -14.02
C GLN A 23 -11.57 -4.29 -14.94
N THR A 24 -11.38 -3.05 -15.40
CA THR A 24 -12.29 -2.43 -16.38
C THR A 24 -12.24 -3.16 -17.72
N MET A 25 -11.05 -3.55 -18.18
CA MET A 25 -10.90 -4.36 -19.40
C MET A 25 -11.60 -5.72 -19.28
N ALA A 26 -11.52 -6.38 -18.12
CA ALA A 26 -12.24 -7.62 -17.86
C ALA A 26 -13.76 -7.41 -17.88
N LEU A 27 -14.23 -6.33 -17.24
CA LEU A 27 -15.65 -6.02 -17.17
C LEU A 27 -16.24 -5.75 -18.56
N ILE A 28 -15.54 -4.94 -19.38
CA ILE A 28 -15.93 -4.65 -20.76
C ILE A 28 -15.97 -5.93 -21.62
N GLY A 29 -14.95 -6.79 -21.49
CA GLY A 29 -14.90 -8.03 -22.26
C GLY A 29 -16.02 -9.01 -21.89
N ILE A 30 -16.38 -9.10 -20.61
CA ILE A 30 -17.49 -9.95 -20.15
C ILE A 30 -18.84 -9.36 -20.57
N THR A 31 -19.03 -8.05 -20.45
CA THR A 31 -20.31 -7.43 -20.84
C THR A 31 -20.53 -7.48 -22.35
N SER A 32 -19.48 -7.31 -23.17
CA SER A 32 -19.59 -7.49 -24.63
C SER A 32 -19.94 -8.93 -24.98
N SER A 33 -19.26 -9.91 -24.38
CA SER A 33 -19.54 -11.33 -24.61
C SER A 33 -20.96 -11.72 -24.17
N ASN A 34 -21.43 -11.21 -23.03
CA ASN A 34 -22.80 -11.43 -22.56
C ASN A 34 -23.83 -10.79 -23.51
N ALA A 35 -23.55 -9.59 -24.05
CA ALA A 35 -24.45 -8.93 -25.00
C ALA A 35 -24.60 -9.75 -26.30
N ASP A 36 -23.52 -10.38 -26.77
CA ASP A 36 -23.55 -11.25 -27.95
C ASP A 36 -24.33 -12.54 -27.69
N LEU A 37 -24.19 -13.14 -26.49
CA LEU A 37 -24.94 -14.33 -26.08
C LEU A 37 -26.45 -14.06 -25.93
N VAL A 38 -26.81 -12.89 -25.40
CA VAL A 38 -28.22 -12.46 -25.29
C VAL A 38 -28.83 -12.24 -26.67
N LYS A 39 -28.10 -11.61 -27.59
CA LYS A 39 -28.53 -11.46 -28.99
C LYS A 39 -28.68 -12.80 -29.72
N ALA A 40 -27.87 -13.79 -29.36
CA ALA A 40 -27.95 -15.16 -29.87
C ALA A 40 -29.05 -16.01 -29.20
N GLY A 41 -29.87 -15.43 -28.31
CA GLY A 41 -30.96 -16.13 -27.61
C GLY A 41 -30.49 -17.09 -26.51
N GLN A 42 -29.20 -17.05 -26.13
CA GLN A 42 -28.62 -17.90 -25.08
C GLN A 42 -28.36 -17.09 -23.79
N ALA A 43 -29.37 -16.33 -23.35
CA ALA A 43 -29.27 -15.49 -22.16
C ALA A 43 -28.96 -16.29 -20.88
N ASP A 44 -29.38 -17.56 -20.82
CA ASP A 44 -29.16 -18.46 -19.68
C ASP A 44 -27.68 -18.84 -19.47
N LYS A 45 -26.81 -18.60 -20.47
CA LYS A 45 -25.37 -18.83 -20.39
C LYS A 45 -24.58 -17.56 -20.06
N ALA A 46 -25.25 -16.42 -19.85
CA ALA A 46 -24.58 -15.17 -19.54
C ALA A 46 -23.84 -15.28 -18.19
N TYR A 47 -22.57 -14.85 -18.17
CA TYR A 47 -21.74 -14.92 -16.98
C TYR A 47 -22.19 -13.88 -15.95
N ASN A 48 -22.32 -14.30 -14.68
CA ASN A 48 -22.71 -13.40 -13.60
C ASN A 48 -21.52 -12.51 -13.16
N VAL A 49 -21.62 -11.21 -13.44
CA VAL A 49 -20.60 -10.20 -13.10
C VAL A 49 -20.64 -9.71 -11.65
N ILE A 50 -21.65 -10.10 -10.86
CA ILE A 50 -21.83 -9.61 -9.48
C ILE A 50 -20.62 -9.92 -8.58
N PRO A 51 -20.09 -11.17 -8.53
CA PRO A 51 -18.93 -11.47 -7.70
C PRO A 51 -17.69 -10.64 -8.06
N LEU A 52 -17.51 -10.38 -9.36
CA LEU A 52 -16.42 -9.55 -9.88
C LEU A 52 -16.57 -8.09 -9.43
N ALA A 53 -17.79 -7.55 -9.49
CA ALA A 53 -18.08 -6.18 -9.05
C ALA A 53 -17.85 -6.00 -7.54
N ILE A 54 -18.37 -6.94 -6.72
CA ILE A 54 -18.17 -6.91 -5.26
C ILE A 54 -16.69 -6.91 -4.92
N ALA A 55 -15.93 -7.82 -5.52
CA ALA A 55 -14.51 -7.94 -5.25
C ALA A 55 -13.72 -6.69 -5.68
N SER A 56 -14.12 -6.04 -6.78
CA SER A 56 -13.55 -4.76 -7.22
C SER A 56 -13.76 -3.64 -6.20
N VAL A 57 -14.98 -3.52 -5.67
CA VAL A 57 -15.34 -2.51 -4.68
C VAL A 57 -14.58 -2.74 -3.38
N MET A 58 -14.49 -4.00 -2.92
CA MET A 58 -13.70 -4.36 -1.74
C MET A 58 -12.22 -4.02 -1.93
N MET A 59 -11.69 -4.27 -3.13
CA MET A 59 -10.30 -4.01 -3.45
C MET A 59 -9.96 -2.52 -3.56
N LEU A 60 -10.93 -1.69 -3.94
CA LEU A 60 -10.83 -0.22 -3.86
C LEU A 60 -10.90 0.28 -2.41
N ALA A 61 -11.83 -0.28 -1.63
CA ALA A 61 -12.04 0.14 -0.24
C ALA A 61 -10.84 -0.20 0.65
N ALA A 62 -10.18 -1.35 0.45
CA ALA A 62 -9.04 -1.81 1.24
C ALA A 62 -7.88 -0.79 1.37
N PRO A 63 -7.26 -0.29 0.27
CA PRO A 63 -6.18 0.71 0.33
C PRO A 63 -6.66 2.07 0.85
N ILE A 64 -7.91 2.46 0.57
CA ILE A 64 -8.51 3.70 1.11
C ILE A 64 -8.61 3.61 2.64
N LEU A 65 -9.18 2.51 3.16
CA LEU A 65 -9.29 2.25 4.59
C LEU A 65 -7.92 2.20 5.27
N PHE A 66 -6.92 1.60 4.61
CA PHE A 66 -5.54 1.58 5.09
C PHE A 66 -4.91 2.98 5.18
N ALA A 67 -5.19 3.85 4.20
CA ALA A 67 -4.69 5.21 4.17
C ALA A 67 -5.38 6.11 5.23
N ILE A 68 -6.69 5.96 5.40
CA ILE A 68 -7.51 6.75 6.35
C ILE A 68 -7.24 6.31 7.80
N PHE A 69 -7.34 5.01 8.09
CA PHE A 69 -7.25 4.48 9.46
C PHE A 69 -5.81 4.26 9.91
N LYS A 70 -5.06 5.34 10.13
CA LYS A 70 -3.65 5.30 10.56
C LYS A 70 -3.40 4.43 11.81
N ARG A 71 -4.36 4.36 12.74
CA ARG A 71 -4.28 3.57 13.99
C ARG A 71 -4.75 2.12 13.85
N ARG A 72 -5.64 1.82 12.88
CA ARG A 72 -6.23 0.49 12.66
C ARG A 72 -6.01 -0.01 11.22
N ARG A 73 -4.80 0.18 10.69
CA ARG A 73 -4.45 -0.18 9.30
C ARG A 73 -4.66 -1.66 8.96
N TYR A 74 -4.62 -2.54 9.96
CA TYR A 74 -4.89 -3.97 9.79
C TYR A 74 -6.27 -4.25 9.19
N ILE A 75 -7.26 -3.37 9.39
CA ILE A 75 -8.61 -3.53 8.79
C ILE A 75 -8.52 -3.50 7.26
N GLY A 76 -7.78 -2.54 6.70
CA GLY A 76 -7.56 -2.45 5.26
C GLY A 76 -6.75 -3.64 4.72
N ILE A 77 -5.77 -4.15 5.48
CA ILE A 77 -5.00 -5.34 5.09
C ILE A 77 -5.90 -6.57 5.03
N ILE A 78 -6.69 -6.83 6.09
CA ILE A 78 -7.60 -7.99 6.14
C ILE A 78 -8.60 -7.92 5.00
N MET A 79 -9.21 -6.75 4.76
CA MET A 79 -10.14 -6.55 3.66
C MET A 79 -9.47 -6.82 2.31
N GLY A 80 -8.22 -6.35 2.10
CA GLY A 80 -7.47 -6.61 0.89
C GLY A 80 -7.14 -8.10 0.68
N ILE A 81 -6.81 -8.83 1.75
CA ILE A 81 -6.59 -10.29 1.69
C ILE A 81 -7.89 -11.02 1.30
N VAL A 82 -9.01 -10.65 1.92
CA VAL A 82 -10.33 -11.24 1.58
C VAL A 82 -10.69 -10.92 0.13
N ALA A 83 -10.51 -9.69 -0.32
CA ALA A 83 -10.75 -9.30 -1.72
C ALA A 83 -9.88 -10.10 -2.69
N ALA A 84 -8.60 -10.31 -2.37
CA ALA A 84 -7.71 -11.13 -3.18
C ALA A 84 -8.16 -12.60 -3.25
N ALA A 85 -8.66 -13.18 -2.14
CA ALA A 85 -9.20 -14.53 -2.12
C ALA A 85 -10.48 -14.66 -2.97
N VAL A 86 -11.40 -13.71 -2.87
CA VAL A 86 -12.62 -13.68 -3.71
C VAL A 86 -12.23 -13.53 -5.19
N MET A 87 -11.29 -12.65 -5.52
CA MET A 87 -10.82 -12.50 -6.90
C MET A 87 -10.14 -13.76 -7.43
N LEU A 88 -9.43 -14.52 -6.59
CA LEU A 88 -8.88 -15.82 -6.99
C LEU A 88 -10.00 -16.82 -7.31
N MET A 89 -11.07 -16.86 -6.52
CA MET A 89 -12.23 -17.71 -6.81
C MET A 89 -12.89 -17.30 -8.13
N VAL A 90 -13.16 -16.00 -8.33
CA VAL A 90 -13.73 -15.46 -9.57
C VAL A 90 -12.82 -15.75 -10.77
N ALA A 91 -11.50 -15.67 -10.58
CA ALA A 91 -10.53 -15.98 -11.60
C ALA A 91 -10.59 -17.46 -12.03
N LEU A 92 -10.65 -18.38 -11.08
CA LEU A 92 -10.81 -19.81 -11.36
C LEU A 92 -12.15 -20.11 -12.04
N ASP A 93 -13.21 -19.41 -11.66
CA ASP A 93 -14.54 -19.56 -12.27
C ASP A 93 -14.57 -19.04 -13.72
N LEU A 94 -14.00 -17.87 -13.98
CA LEU A 94 -13.82 -17.33 -15.34
C LEU A 94 -12.99 -18.26 -16.23
N GLY A 95 -11.97 -18.91 -15.67
CA GLY A 95 -11.16 -19.89 -16.40
C GLY A 95 -11.94 -21.14 -16.82
N ARG A 96 -13.00 -21.50 -16.09
CA ARG A 96 -13.91 -22.58 -16.45
C ARG A 96 -14.99 -22.13 -17.44
N ALA A 97 -15.48 -20.90 -17.29
CA ALA A 97 -16.54 -20.35 -18.14
C ALA A 97 -16.05 -20.00 -19.56
N PHE A 98 -14.78 -19.62 -19.72
CA PHE A 98 -14.18 -19.26 -21.01
C PHE A 98 -12.97 -20.16 -21.34
N PRO A 99 -13.19 -21.47 -21.60
CA PRO A 99 -12.11 -22.38 -21.92
C PRO A 99 -11.40 -21.96 -23.21
N VAL A 100 -10.10 -22.28 -23.30
CA VAL A 100 -9.30 -21.99 -24.49
C VAL A 100 -9.80 -22.86 -25.64
N HIS A 101 -10.30 -22.22 -26.70
CA HIS A 101 -10.59 -22.91 -27.95
C HIS A 101 -9.43 -22.70 -28.91
N ILE A 102 -8.90 -23.82 -29.43
CA ILE A 102 -7.90 -23.78 -30.49
C ILE A 102 -8.67 -23.50 -31.78
N ALA A 103 -8.64 -22.25 -32.25
CA ALA A 103 -9.23 -21.90 -33.54
C ALA A 103 -8.34 -22.43 -34.67
N SER A 104 -8.95 -22.90 -35.77
CA SER A 104 -8.22 -23.43 -36.93
C SER A 104 -7.36 -22.39 -37.67
N SER A 105 -7.42 -21.11 -37.26
CA SER A 105 -6.60 -20.01 -37.81
C SER A 105 -5.22 -19.88 -37.16
N GLY A 106 -4.87 -20.74 -36.20
CA GLY A 106 -3.56 -20.72 -35.52
C GLY A 106 -3.46 -19.76 -34.33
N ASP A 107 -4.44 -18.86 -34.15
CA ASP A 107 -4.54 -18.02 -32.96
C ASP A 107 -5.46 -18.68 -31.91
N ASN A 108 -4.88 -19.03 -30.77
CA ASN A 108 -5.62 -19.57 -29.63
C ASN A 108 -6.55 -18.49 -29.06
N THR A 109 -7.85 -18.59 -29.35
CA THR A 109 -8.88 -17.68 -28.85
C THR A 109 -9.49 -18.26 -27.58
N GLY A 110 -9.26 -17.57 -26.44
CA GLY A 110 -9.80 -17.94 -25.13
C GLY A 110 -8.90 -17.51 -23.97
N LEU A 111 -9.42 -17.58 -22.75
CA LEU A 111 -8.70 -17.19 -21.55
C LEU A 111 -7.90 -18.39 -21.02
N SER A 112 -6.58 -18.41 -21.28
CA SER A 112 -5.72 -19.41 -20.63
C SER A 112 -5.61 -19.11 -19.15
N THR A 113 -5.56 -20.15 -18.32
CA THR A 113 -5.37 -20.06 -16.87
C THR A 113 -4.15 -19.21 -16.51
N ALA A 114 -3.09 -19.26 -17.33
CA ALA A 114 -1.89 -18.44 -17.15
C ALA A 114 -2.13 -16.95 -17.43
N LYS A 115 -2.89 -16.58 -18.49
CA LYS A 115 -3.28 -15.18 -18.75
C LYS A 115 -4.17 -14.64 -17.64
N LEU A 116 -5.02 -15.50 -17.10
CA LEU A 116 -5.95 -15.20 -16.03
C LEU A 116 -5.21 -14.98 -14.69
N ILE A 117 -4.32 -15.90 -14.31
CA ILE A 117 -3.45 -15.77 -13.15
C ILE A 117 -2.56 -14.53 -13.28
N TRP A 118 -1.91 -14.30 -14.43
CA TRP A 118 -1.05 -13.14 -14.63
C TRP A 118 -1.78 -11.80 -14.44
N ARG A 119 -3.02 -11.68 -14.96
CA ARG A 119 -3.86 -10.48 -14.75
C ARG A 119 -4.30 -10.29 -13.29
N HIS A 120 -4.40 -11.37 -12.52
CA HIS A 120 -4.93 -11.35 -11.15
C HIS A 120 -3.86 -11.40 -10.06
N ILE A 121 -2.59 -11.70 -10.39
CA ILE A 121 -1.43 -11.57 -9.48
C ILE A 121 -1.29 -10.13 -8.98
N GLY A 122 -1.59 -9.14 -9.82
CA GLY A 122 -1.59 -7.72 -9.43
C GLY A 122 -2.48 -7.42 -8.22
N ILE A 123 -3.52 -8.22 -8.01
CA ILE A 123 -4.46 -8.10 -6.89
C ILE A 123 -3.79 -8.56 -5.60
N ALA A 124 -3.11 -9.71 -5.60
CA ALA A 124 -2.42 -10.22 -4.41
C ALA A 124 -1.23 -9.34 -4.00
N ILE A 125 -0.65 -8.61 -4.95
CA ILE A 125 0.47 -7.69 -4.72
C ILE A 125 0.07 -6.50 -3.83
N VAL A 126 -1.15 -5.97 -3.96
CA VAL A 126 -1.63 -4.82 -3.17
C VAL A 126 -1.64 -5.10 -1.65
N PRO A 127 -2.35 -6.12 -1.12
CA PRO A 127 -2.34 -6.42 0.31
C PRO A 127 -0.96 -6.83 0.82
N LEU A 128 -0.13 -7.45 -0.02
CA LEU A 128 1.26 -7.76 0.32
C LEU A 128 2.07 -6.49 0.59
N PHE A 129 2.04 -5.51 -0.31
CA PHE A 129 2.75 -4.24 -0.11
C PHE A 129 2.15 -3.40 1.02
N MET A 130 0.83 -3.47 1.26
CA MET A 130 0.20 -2.86 2.43
C MET A 130 0.72 -3.47 3.74
N ALA A 131 0.87 -4.80 3.80
CA ALA A 131 1.42 -5.49 4.94
C ALA A 131 2.90 -5.13 5.17
N VAL A 132 3.71 -5.11 4.12
CA VAL A 132 5.12 -4.68 4.19
C VAL A 132 5.24 -3.23 4.66
N ALA A 133 4.43 -2.32 4.12
CA ALA A 133 4.42 -0.91 4.54
C ALA A 133 4.06 -0.76 6.02
N TRP A 134 3.09 -1.54 6.50
CA TRP A 134 2.68 -1.53 7.90
C TRP A 134 3.75 -2.08 8.84
N LEU A 135 4.38 -3.21 8.49
CA LEU A 135 5.47 -3.80 9.27
C LEU A 135 6.69 -2.88 9.32
N ALA A 136 7.07 -2.28 8.19
CA ALA A 136 8.20 -1.35 8.09
C ALA A 136 7.99 -0.09 8.96
N GLU A 137 6.76 0.44 9.02
CA GLU A 137 6.43 1.54 9.92
C GLU A 137 6.47 1.13 11.39
N ARG A 138 5.83 0.01 11.73
CA ARG A 138 5.80 -0.48 13.11
C ARG A 138 7.20 -0.71 13.66
N ALA A 139 8.10 -1.22 12.81
CA ALA A 139 9.49 -1.42 13.19
C ALA A 139 10.28 -0.09 13.24
N ALA A 140 10.00 0.89 12.38
CA ALA A 140 10.57 2.23 12.48
C ALA A 140 10.15 2.96 13.76
N ASP A 141 8.87 2.84 14.14
CA ASP A 141 8.31 3.48 15.33
C ASP A 141 8.90 2.85 16.60
N LYS A 142 9.01 1.52 16.66
CA LYS A 142 9.72 0.82 17.75
C LYS A 142 11.18 1.23 17.86
N ALA A 143 11.91 1.34 16.75
CA ALA A 143 13.31 1.76 16.76
C ALA A 143 13.47 3.21 17.25
N ALA A 144 12.55 4.10 16.87
CA ALA A 144 12.53 5.47 17.38
C ALA A 144 12.18 5.55 18.87
N GLU A 145 11.26 4.71 19.35
CA GLU A 145 10.93 4.61 20.77
C GLU A 145 12.13 4.13 21.60
N LEU A 146 12.83 3.09 21.14
CA LEU A 146 14.06 2.60 21.79
C LEU A 146 15.16 3.67 21.81
N ALA A 147 15.41 4.33 20.67
CA ALA A 147 16.40 5.41 20.59
C ALA A 147 16.06 6.65 21.45
N ASN A 148 14.79 6.84 21.81
CA ASN A 148 14.35 7.89 22.72
C ASN A 148 14.36 7.44 24.19
N LYS A 149 14.17 6.14 24.48
CA LYS A 149 14.32 5.59 25.84
C LYS A 149 15.75 5.79 26.35
N ASP A 150 16.75 5.59 25.50
CA ASP A 150 18.16 5.80 25.86
C ASP A 150 18.54 7.28 26.05
N LYS A 151 17.69 8.24 25.60
CA LYS A 151 17.94 9.68 25.72
C LYS A 151 17.19 10.36 26.86
N HIS A 152 16.24 9.67 27.50
CA HIS A 152 15.43 10.19 28.60
C HIS A 152 15.82 9.64 29.97
N GLY A 153 16.97 8.97 30.08
CA GLY A 153 17.63 8.79 31.36
C GLY A 153 18.29 10.10 31.77
N PHE A 154 17.88 10.68 32.89
CA PHE A 154 18.78 11.59 33.61
C PHE A 154 20.05 10.80 33.90
N ASP A 155 21.19 11.35 33.55
CA ASP A 155 22.46 10.76 33.89
C ASP A 155 22.62 10.82 35.42
N LEU A 156 22.35 9.70 36.08
CA LEU A 156 22.48 9.54 37.52
C LEU A 156 23.90 9.11 37.90
N SER A 157 24.87 9.19 36.99
CA SER A 157 26.29 8.86 37.23
C SER A 157 27.01 9.79 38.21
N GLY A 158 26.28 10.73 38.83
CA GLY A 158 26.83 11.64 39.83
C GLY A 158 27.63 12.79 39.23
N ASP A 159 27.66 12.92 37.90
CA ASP A 159 28.29 14.06 37.25
C ASP A 159 27.46 15.33 37.51
N PRO A 160 28.07 16.43 37.97
CA PRO A 160 27.33 17.62 38.39
C PRO A 160 26.55 18.22 37.21
N LEU A 161 25.21 18.23 37.34
CA LEU A 161 24.27 18.75 36.34
C LEU A 161 24.43 20.26 36.09
N PHE A 162 25.09 20.96 37.00
CA PHE A 162 25.47 22.36 36.88
C PHE A 162 26.97 22.45 37.12
N LYS A 163 27.74 22.59 36.04
CA LYS A 163 29.06 23.18 36.16
C LYS A 163 28.82 24.66 36.40
N ASP A 164 29.01 25.07 37.65
CA ASP A 164 29.05 26.49 37.97
C ASP A 164 30.02 27.17 37.01
N LEU A 165 29.55 28.23 36.38
CA LEU A 165 30.29 29.10 35.46
C LEU A 165 31.30 29.92 36.27
N GLU A 166 32.18 29.26 37.01
CA GLU A 166 33.31 29.88 37.68
C GLU A 166 34.61 29.24 37.20
N GLY A 167 35.34 30.01 36.40
CA GLY A 167 36.77 29.82 36.21
C GLY A 167 37.19 29.44 34.79
N GLY A 168 37.90 30.37 34.14
CA GLY A 168 38.95 30.00 33.19
C GLY A 168 38.76 30.52 31.78
N ILE A 169 39.49 31.58 31.47
CA ILE A 169 39.78 32.05 30.12
C ILE A 169 40.46 30.90 29.36
N GLY A 170 39.86 30.43 28.27
CA GLY A 170 40.53 29.59 27.28
C GLY A 170 39.82 28.28 26.95
N GLU A 171 38.85 28.32 26.04
CA GLU A 171 38.82 27.55 24.79
C GLU A 171 37.49 27.82 24.08
N PRO A 172 37.49 28.17 22.77
CA PRO A 172 36.25 28.41 22.04
C PRO A 172 35.59 27.07 21.73
N GLN A 173 34.67 26.62 22.60
CA GLN A 173 33.71 25.59 22.19
C GLN A 173 32.96 26.11 20.98
N GLU A 174 33.16 25.43 19.84
CA GLU A 174 32.47 25.66 18.58
C GLU A 174 31.03 26.06 18.83
N ALA A 175 30.72 27.28 18.38
CA ALA A 175 29.39 27.85 18.43
C ALA A 175 28.38 26.82 17.91
N ARG A 176 27.65 26.17 18.84
CA ARG A 176 26.43 25.41 18.55
C ARG A 176 25.59 26.34 17.69
N ARG A 177 25.54 26.06 16.38
CA ARG A 177 24.81 26.90 15.41
C ARG A 177 23.40 27.10 15.93
N LEU A 178 23.13 28.30 16.44
CA LEU A 178 21.83 28.69 16.95
C LEU A 178 20.79 28.43 15.86
N LYS A 179 19.69 27.75 16.22
CA LYS A 179 18.56 27.55 15.30
C LYS A 179 18.17 28.90 14.71
N ARG A 180 17.92 28.94 13.40
CA ARG A 180 17.64 30.15 12.61
C ARG A 180 16.55 31.05 13.24
N SER A 181 15.61 30.46 13.97
CA SER A 181 14.54 31.15 14.71
C SER A 181 15.05 31.97 15.90
N LEU A 182 16.06 31.50 16.62
CA LEU A 182 16.66 32.23 17.74
C LEU A 182 17.50 33.40 17.24
N ARG A 183 18.25 33.22 16.15
CA ARG A 183 19.03 34.29 15.53
C ARG A 183 18.15 35.47 15.09
N LYS A 184 17.02 35.19 14.42
CA LYS A 184 16.05 36.23 14.02
C LYS A 184 15.39 36.95 15.20
N ARG A 185 15.18 36.26 16.33
CA ARG A 185 14.62 36.89 17.53
C ARG A 185 15.62 37.82 18.20
N MET A 186 16.90 37.45 18.22
CA MET A 186 17.96 38.31 18.78
C MET A 186 18.23 39.53 17.91
N GLU A 187 18.21 39.41 16.58
CA GLU A 187 18.30 40.58 15.68
C GLU A 187 17.17 41.58 15.91
N LYS A 188 15.94 41.11 16.18
CA LYS A 188 14.79 41.99 16.45
C LYS A 188 14.85 42.68 17.82
N TYR A 189 15.58 42.12 18.78
CA TYR A 189 15.72 42.70 20.12
C TYR A 189 16.89 43.68 20.23
N ASN A 190 17.86 43.60 19.30
CA ASN A 190 19.05 44.45 19.27
C ASN A 190 18.95 45.59 18.23
N SER A 191 17.77 45.80 17.64
CA SER A 191 17.41 46.95 16.79
C SER A 191 16.39 47.83 17.51
#